data_AF-A0A7V5AS43-F1
#
_entry.id   AF-A0A7V5AS43-F1
#
_cell.length_a   1.000
_cell.length_b   1.000
_cell.length_c   1.000
_cell.angle_alpha   90.00
_cell.angle_beta   90.00
_cell.angle_gamma   90.00
#
_symmetry.space_group_name_H-M   'P 1'
#
loop_
_entity.id
_entity.type
_entity.pdbx_description
1 polymer ?
#
loop_
_entity_poly.entity_id
_entity_poly.type
_entity_poly.pdbx_seq_one_letter_code
_entity_poly.pdbx_strand_id
1 'polypeptide(L)'
;MRRLLWLLLVGISCSPFLFAQGDGEGEGQKDEMQVLQDEVEKAVKKGVEWLKSKQEPDGSWKYNPEGPFKLDVGEPLFDGSTALVLYALLKGGVDPDDGCITKGFSYIRGRPFKYTYSVSCYILALDALYEARMKKMVKKTEEKKPSKKGITELDEPKYDPKQDFQKWPEQDRKGMIDAVEWLIKNRTNQIWRYPPQGEDMSNTQYASLALAVAQKHGVPVPDEVYTKIADYCTANQEKDGPEVEWFPVPLADKSIKELEMSEKRLMEEFRKKMKESEKLKLGTDPKQLRTSLAEQEQQKLFGGEKKKMYARGWCYMYNDPDGMEWRKIINGSMTTSGVVACVVCKWALEGKPVWNQYKDKVEKSIRDGCAWIAHYFDIHRNPSGKLFPGGKDGQNPSRPSLHHYYYLFALERVGMLAMVPAFGKHYWWEEGTKYILSAQRPDGSWDAGGYGTSGPVPDTCWAILFMKKATAPLVDTPGLYTGQGLLPGRK
;
A
#
# COMPACT_ATOMS: atom_id res chain seq x y z
N MET A 1 -24.91 26.34 72.19
CA MET A 1 -23.99 25.70 71.22
C MET A 1 -23.85 26.61 70.02
N ARG A 2 -22.68 27.23 69.83
CA ARG A 2 -22.38 28.14 68.72
C ARG A 2 -21.25 27.56 67.87
N ARG A 3 -21.51 27.54 66.56
CA ARG A 3 -20.61 27.22 65.45
C ARG A 3 -19.46 28.21 65.35
N LEU A 4 -18.32 27.80 64.77
CA LEU A 4 -17.54 28.67 63.90
C LEU A 4 -16.62 27.87 62.95
N LEU A 5 -16.59 28.34 61.69
CA LEU A 5 -15.78 27.92 60.54
C LEU A 5 -14.27 28.23 60.72
N TRP A 6 -13.38 27.64 59.90
CA TRP A 6 -12.64 28.34 58.82
C TRP A 6 -11.67 27.43 58.03
N LEU A 7 -11.38 27.86 56.80
CA LEU A 7 -10.68 27.25 55.66
C LEU A 7 -9.18 26.93 55.84
N LEU A 8 -8.63 26.05 54.99
CA LEU A 8 -7.20 26.05 54.61
C LEU A 8 -6.99 25.64 53.12
N LEU A 9 -6.20 26.48 52.43
CA LEU A 9 -5.58 26.35 51.10
C LEU A 9 -4.09 26.02 51.29
N VAL A 10 -3.52 25.09 50.51
CA VAL A 10 -2.09 25.02 50.08
C VAL A 10 -2.06 24.12 48.83
N GLY A 11 -1.42 24.35 47.67
CA GLY A 11 -0.24 25.14 47.32
C GLY A 11 0.80 24.18 46.70
N ILE A 12 1.08 24.32 45.40
CA ILE A 12 1.92 23.45 44.55
C ILE A 12 3.42 23.73 44.76
N SER A 13 4.27 22.69 44.72
CA SER A 13 5.69 22.81 44.32
C SER A 13 6.28 21.52 43.74
N CYS A 14 6.91 21.63 42.56
CA CYS A 14 7.64 20.60 41.81
C CYS A 14 8.97 20.15 42.45
N SER A 15 9.34 18.89 42.26
CA SER A 15 10.73 18.43 41.99
C SER A 15 10.77 16.95 41.52
N PRO A 16 11.84 16.52 40.81
CA PRO A 16 11.78 15.53 39.75
C PRO A 16 12.09 14.11 40.21
N PHE A 17 11.38 13.12 39.68
CA PHE A 17 11.66 11.70 39.94
C PHE A 17 12.58 11.10 38.87
N LEU A 18 13.59 10.40 39.39
CA LEU A 18 14.65 9.68 38.71
C LEU A 18 14.13 8.60 37.77
N PHE A 19 14.92 8.36 36.72
CA PHE A 19 14.92 7.16 35.89
C PHE A 19 14.90 5.88 36.75
N ALA A 20 13.89 5.05 36.54
CA ALA A 20 13.93 3.63 36.85
C ALA A 20 13.79 2.87 35.53
N GLN A 21 14.72 1.94 35.32
CA GLN A 21 14.85 1.09 34.13
C GLN A 21 13.58 0.28 33.87
N GLY A 22 13.08 0.36 32.64
CA GLY A 22 12.13 -0.59 32.06
C GLY A 22 12.88 -1.47 31.06
N ASP A 23 13.75 -2.35 31.55
CA ASP A 23 14.40 -3.39 30.74
C ASP A 23 13.50 -4.64 30.78
N GLY A 24 12.66 -4.84 29.75
CA GLY A 24 11.86 -6.08 29.64
C GLY A 24 10.86 -6.14 28.49
N GLU A 25 10.25 -5.02 28.08
CA GLU A 25 9.18 -5.05 27.05
C GLU A 25 9.72 -4.97 25.61
N GLY A 26 10.92 -4.42 25.41
CA GLY A 26 11.49 -4.18 24.08
C GLY A 26 12.22 -5.36 23.43
N GLU A 27 12.64 -6.37 24.20
CA GLU A 27 13.30 -7.58 23.66
C GLU A 27 12.28 -8.65 23.27
N GLY A 28 11.22 -8.86 24.08
CA GLY A 28 10.16 -9.84 23.78
C GLY A 28 9.36 -9.53 22.51
N GLN A 29 9.03 -8.25 22.26
CA GLN A 29 8.33 -7.85 21.02
C GLN A 29 9.20 -7.99 19.76
N LYS A 30 10.53 -7.87 19.87
CA LYS A 30 11.44 -8.06 18.73
C LYS A 30 11.53 -9.54 18.35
N ASP A 31 11.45 -10.44 19.31
CA ASP A 31 11.41 -11.89 19.08
C ASP A 31 10.10 -12.29 18.38
N GLU A 32 8.94 -11.80 18.84
CA GLU A 32 7.63 -12.07 18.20
C GLU A 32 7.56 -11.61 16.74
N MET A 33 8.07 -10.42 16.42
CA MET A 33 8.08 -9.88 15.06
C MET A 33 8.98 -10.68 14.13
N GLN A 34 10.14 -11.13 14.62
CA GLN A 34 11.04 -11.99 13.85
C GLN A 34 10.40 -13.36 13.60
N VAL A 35 9.75 -13.95 14.61
CA VAL A 35 8.99 -15.20 14.46
C VAL A 35 7.89 -15.04 13.40
N LEU A 36 7.11 -13.96 13.46
CA LEU A 36 6.08 -13.67 12.47
C LEU A 36 6.66 -13.54 11.05
N GLN A 37 7.81 -12.88 10.89
CA GLN A 37 8.49 -12.76 9.60
C GLN A 37 8.94 -14.14 9.08
N ASP A 38 9.49 -15.00 9.93
CA ASP A 38 9.92 -16.35 9.54
C ASP A 38 8.73 -17.23 9.12
N GLU A 39 7.58 -17.09 9.79
CA GLU A 39 6.33 -17.73 9.41
C GLU A 39 5.83 -17.23 8.06
N VAL A 40 5.89 -15.92 7.82
CA VAL A 40 5.57 -15.30 6.52
C VAL A 40 6.42 -15.89 5.41
N GLU A 41 7.76 -15.96 5.57
CA GLU A 41 8.62 -16.51 4.51
C GLU A 41 8.29 -17.97 4.19
N LYS A 42 7.99 -18.79 5.21
CA LYS A 42 7.56 -20.19 5.02
C LYS A 42 6.23 -20.29 4.28
N ALA A 43 5.23 -19.48 4.67
CA ALA A 43 3.92 -19.48 4.04
C ALA A 43 3.97 -18.98 2.60
N VAL A 44 4.69 -17.88 2.35
CA VAL A 44 4.90 -17.33 1.00
C VAL A 44 5.58 -18.34 0.10
N LYS A 45 6.60 -19.05 0.57
CA LYS A 45 7.26 -20.11 -0.21
C LYS A 45 6.27 -21.18 -0.69
N LYS A 46 5.39 -21.67 0.19
CA LYS A 46 4.36 -22.65 -0.19
C LYS A 46 3.36 -22.09 -1.21
N GLY A 47 2.92 -20.84 -1.02
CA GLY A 47 2.03 -20.16 -1.99
C GLY A 47 2.66 -19.97 -3.36
N VAL A 48 3.95 -19.61 -3.39
CA VAL A 48 4.76 -19.49 -4.61
C VAL A 48 4.88 -20.84 -5.32
N GLU A 49 5.22 -21.91 -4.59
CA GLU A 49 5.30 -23.28 -5.14
C GLU A 49 3.95 -23.72 -5.73
N TRP A 50 2.85 -23.43 -5.03
CA TRP A 50 1.51 -23.71 -5.51
C TRP A 50 1.20 -22.92 -6.78
N LEU A 51 1.47 -21.61 -6.84
CA LEU A 51 1.26 -20.80 -8.04
C LEU A 51 2.08 -21.32 -9.22
N LYS A 52 3.36 -21.67 -9.01
CA LYS A 52 4.19 -22.27 -10.07
C LYS A 52 3.58 -23.57 -10.60
N SER A 53 2.96 -24.38 -9.75
CA SER A 53 2.27 -25.61 -10.17
C SER A 53 1.01 -25.38 -11.02
N LYS A 54 0.47 -24.16 -11.05
CA LYS A 54 -0.71 -23.79 -11.84
C LYS A 54 -0.38 -23.16 -13.20
N GLN A 55 0.90 -23.06 -13.55
CA GLN A 55 1.30 -22.51 -14.85
C GLN A 55 0.92 -23.50 -15.97
N GLU A 56 0.23 -22.99 -16.98
CA GLU A 56 -0.13 -23.75 -18.18
C GLU A 56 1.09 -23.95 -19.11
N PRO A 57 1.06 -24.92 -20.05
CA PRO A 57 2.15 -25.14 -20.98
C PRO A 57 2.53 -23.91 -21.83
N ASP A 58 1.56 -23.03 -22.11
CA ASP A 58 1.76 -21.79 -22.87
C ASP A 58 2.33 -20.64 -22.02
N GLY A 59 2.54 -20.85 -20.71
CA GLY A 59 3.09 -19.89 -19.77
C GLY A 59 2.04 -19.10 -18.99
N SER A 60 0.74 -19.25 -19.29
CA SER A 60 -0.34 -18.50 -18.65
C SER A 60 -0.80 -19.07 -17.31
N TRP A 61 -1.58 -18.28 -16.58
CA TRP A 61 -2.34 -18.72 -15.41
C TRP A 61 -3.83 -18.45 -15.57
N LYS A 62 -4.62 -19.52 -15.55
CA LYS A 62 -6.07 -19.44 -15.57
C LYS A 62 -6.64 -19.21 -14.17
N TYR A 63 -7.78 -18.55 -14.09
CA TYR A 63 -8.60 -18.43 -12.88
C TYR A 63 -9.97 -19.10 -13.13
N ASN A 64 -10.83 -19.21 -12.13
CA ASN A 64 -12.19 -19.72 -12.32
C ASN A 64 -13.13 -18.61 -12.85
N PRO A 65 -13.54 -18.62 -14.13
CA PRO A 65 -14.39 -17.56 -14.68
C PRO A 65 -15.85 -17.65 -14.22
N GLU A 66 -16.26 -18.79 -13.64
CA GLU A 66 -17.66 -19.02 -13.27
C GLU A 66 -18.00 -18.63 -11.83
N GLY A 67 -17.03 -18.25 -11.00
CA GLY A 67 -17.34 -17.72 -9.68
C GLY A 67 -16.18 -17.71 -8.69
N PRO A 68 -16.39 -17.16 -7.48
CA PRO A 68 -17.68 -16.67 -6.93
C PRO A 68 -18.22 -15.36 -7.54
N PHE A 69 -17.37 -14.54 -8.17
CA PHE A 69 -17.77 -13.38 -8.96
C PHE A 69 -17.53 -13.64 -10.45
N LYS A 70 -18.56 -13.40 -11.27
CA LYS A 70 -18.49 -13.50 -12.72
C LYS A 70 -18.42 -12.10 -13.33
N LEU A 71 -17.40 -11.88 -14.16
CA LEU A 71 -17.21 -10.63 -14.88
C LEU A 71 -17.61 -10.83 -16.35
N ASP A 72 -18.73 -10.25 -16.75
CA ASP A 72 -19.26 -10.38 -18.11
C ASP A 72 -18.60 -9.38 -19.08
N VAL A 73 -17.35 -9.65 -19.48
CA VAL A 73 -16.58 -8.81 -20.43
C VAL A 73 -16.19 -9.55 -21.72
N GLY A 74 -16.95 -10.60 -22.07
CA GLY A 74 -16.84 -11.36 -23.32
C GLY A 74 -15.85 -12.52 -23.28
N GLU A 75 -14.64 -12.32 -22.76
CA GLU A 75 -13.60 -13.36 -22.65
C GLU A 75 -12.96 -13.36 -21.25
N PRO A 76 -12.50 -14.52 -20.72
CA PRO A 76 -11.72 -14.56 -19.49
C PRO A 76 -10.42 -13.76 -19.59
N LEU A 77 -10.08 -13.01 -18.54
CA LEU A 77 -8.91 -12.12 -18.52
C LEU A 77 -7.63 -12.87 -18.12
N PHE A 78 -7.27 -13.93 -18.85
CA PHE A 78 -6.08 -14.73 -18.52
C PHE A 78 -4.77 -13.94 -18.63
N ASP A 79 -4.73 -12.90 -19.47
CA ASP A 79 -3.58 -11.98 -19.56
C ASP A 79 -3.40 -11.19 -18.25
N GLY A 80 -4.50 -10.71 -17.67
CA GLY A 80 -4.49 -9.99 -16.40
C GLY A 80 -4.19 -10.90 -15.20
N SER A 81 -4.72 -12.13 -15.22
CA SER A 81 -4.37 -13.18 -14.25
C SER A 81 -2.88 -13.51 -14.31
N THR A 82 -2.33 -13.73 -15.51
CA THR A 82 -0.90 -14.01 -15.72
C THR A 82 -0.02 -12.86 -15.22
N ALA A 83 -0.38 -11.61 -15.53
CA ALA A 83 0.36 -10.44 -15.04
C ALA A 83 0.31 -10.30 -13.51
N LEU A 84 -0.86 -10.54 -12.88
CA LEU A 84 -0.98 -10.55 -11.42
C LEU A 84 -0.13 -11.64 -10.77
N VAL A 85 -0.12 -12.84 -11.36
CA VAL A 85 0.70 -13.96 -10.85
C VAL A 85 2.18 -13.65 -10.97
N LEU A 86 2.65 -13.11 -12.11
CA LEU A 86 4.04 -12.68 -12.26
C LEU A 86 4.44 -11.64 -11.20
N TYR A 87 3.57 -10.63 -10.98
CA TYR A 87 3.79 -9.63 -9.95
C TYR A 87 3.89 -10.26 -8.56
N ALA A 88 2.98 -11.17 -8.21
CA ALA A 88 3.00 -11.88 -6.93
C ALA A 88 4.23 -12.79 -6.75
N LEU A 89 4.62 -13.54 -7.78
CA LEU A 89 5.80 -14.41 -7.72
C LEU A 89 7.09 -13.60 -7.52
N LEU A 90 7.25 -12.50 -8.26
CA LEU A 90 8.42 -11.62 -8.14
C LEU A 90 8.50 -10.95 -6.76
N LYS A 91 7.37 -10.42 -6.27
CA LYS A 91 7.30 -9.84 -4.91
C LYS A 91 7.41 -10.90 -3.81
N GLY A 92 7.01 -12.14 -4.11
CA GLY A 92 7.22 -13.33 -3.29
C GLY A 92 8.66 -13.84 -3.27
N GLY A 93 9.58 -13.22 -4.03
CA GLY A 93 11.01 -13.54 -4.02
C GLY A 93 11.45 -14.62 -5.01
N VAL A 94 10.62 -14.97 -5.98
CA VAL A 94 11.05 -15.85 -7.09
C VAL A 94 12.16 -15.15 -7.88
N ASP A 95 13.19 -15.92 -8.24
CA ASP A 95 14.30 -15.42 -9.04
C ASP A 95 13.76 -14.86 -10.38
N PRO A 96 14.14 -13.62 -10.77
CA PRO A 96 13.64 -13.01 -12.00
C PRO A 96 14.05 -13.76 -13.29
N ASP A 97 15.01 -14.67 -13.21
CA ASP A 97 15.46 -15.52 -14.32
C ASP A 97 14.90 -16.95 -14.22
N ASP A 98 14.00 -17.23 -13.26
CA ASP A 98 13.30 -18.52 -13.16
C ASP A 98 12.51 -18.80 -14.46
N GLY A 99 12.49 -20.07 -14.86
CA GLY A 99 11.78 -20.52 -16.06
C GLY A 99 10.29 -20.17 -16.02
N CYS A 100 9.63 -20.17 -14.85
CA CYS A 100 8.23 -19.80 -14.74
C CYS A 100 8.01 -18.31 -15.05
N ILE A 101 8.90 -17.44 -14.57
CA ILE A 101 8.85 -15.99 -14.82
C ILE A 101 9.08 -15.71 -16.31
N THR A 102 10.11 -16.33 -16.88
CA THR A 102 10.44 -16.17 -18.30
C THR A 102 9.28 -16.59 -19.19
N LYS A 103 8.70 -17.78 -18.96
CA LYS A 103 7.53 -18.26 -19.72
C LYS A 103 6.31 -17.35 -19.59
N GLY A 104 6.00 -16.88 -18.38
CA GLY A 104 4.86 -15.99 -18.16
C GLY A 104 5.01 -14.65 -18.88
N PHE A 105 6.20 -14.04 -18.83
CA PHE A 105 6.44 -12.83 -19.60
C PHE A 105 6.42 -13.09 -21.11
N SER A 106 6.93 -14.23 -21.59
CA SER A 106 6.80 -14.62 -23.00
C SER A 106 5.34 -14.74 -23.44
N TYR A 107 4.43 -15.21 -22.59
CA TYR A 107 3.01 -15.30 -22.89
C TYR A 107 2.35 -13.93 -23.08
N ILE A 108 2.66 -12.94 -22.22
CA ILE A 108 2.01 -11.62 -22.25
C ILE A 108 2.71 -10.62 -23.18
N ARG A 109 4.03 -10.73 -23.39
CA ARG A 109 4.81 -9.88 -24.31
C ARG A 109 4.43 -10.19 -25.76
N GLY A 110 3.41 -9.51 -26.26
CA GLY A 110 2.91 -9.69 -27.64
C GLY A 110 1.40 -9.81 -27.73
N ARG A 111 0.68 -9.79 -26.61
CA ARG A 111 -0.78 -9.77 -26.60
C ARG A 111 -1.32 -8.35 -26.75
N PRO A 112 -2.45 -8.17 -27.44
CA PRO A 112 -3.06 -6.85 -27.60
C PRO A 112 -3.57 -6.33 -26.26
N PHE A 113 -3.39 -5.03 -26.02
CA PHE A 113 -3.98 -4.36 -24.87
C PHE A 113 -5.50 -4.26 -25.05
N LYS A 114 -6.26 -4.93 -24.18
CA LYS A 114 -7.73 -4.98 -24.21
C LYS A 114 -8.39 -4.36 -22.98
N TYR A 115 -7.87 -4.66 -21.79
CA TYR A 115 -8.53 -4.33 -20.52
C TYR A 115 -7.59 -3.59 -19.57
N THR A 116 -8.08 -2.50 -18.97
CA THR A 116 -7.32 -1.67 -18.02
C THR A 116 -6.64 -2.48 -16.94
N TYR A 117 -7.37 -3.36 -16.25
CA TYR A 117 -6.79 -4.22 -15.21
C TYR A 117 -5.58 -5.02 -15.69
N SER A 118 -5.67 -5.65 -16.87
CA SER A 118 -4.59 -6.47 -17.43
C SER A 118 -3.36 -5.63 -17.78
N VAL A 119 -3.57 -4.47 -18.42
CA VAL A 119 -2.50 -3.56 -18.83
C VAL A 119 -1.80 -2.95 -17.60
N SER A 120 -2.56 -2.57 -16.59
CA SER A 120 -2.01 -2.07 -15.33
C SER A 120 -1.20 -3.13 -14.59
N CYS A 121 -1.70 -4.36 -14.47
CA CYS A 121 -0.94 -5.44 -13.83
C CYS A 121 0.34 -5.77 -14.61
N TYR A 122 0.34 -5.66 -15.95
CA TYR A 122 1.54 -5.84 -16.75
C TYR A 122 2.63 -4.82 -16.41
N ILE A 123 2.28 -3.54 -16.28
CA ILE A 123 3.22 -2.48 -15.87
C ILE A 123 3.78 -2.77 -14.47
N LEU A 124 2.93 -3.16 -13.51
CA LEU A 124 3.35 -3.52 -12.15
C LEU A 124 4.28 -4.76 -12.13
N ALA A 125 4.00 -5.75 -12.98
CA ALA A 125 4.85 -6.93 -13.12
C ALA A 125 6.22 -6.59 -13.71
N LEU A 126 6.28 -5.71 -14.72
CA LEU A 126 7.55 -5.22 -15.27
C LEU A 126 8.39 -4.50 -14.21
N ASP A 127 7.79 -3.58 -13.45
CA ASP A 127 8.48 -2.89 -12.34
C ASP A 127 9.06 -3.91 -11.33
N ALA A 128 8.25 -4.87 -10.89
CA ALA A 128 8.72 -5.92 -9.98
C ALA A 128 9.83 -6.80 -10.58
N LEU A 129 9.81 -7.07 -11.89
CA LEU A 129 10.84 -7.87 -12.57
C LEU A 129 12.19 -7.19 -12.47
N TYR A 130 12.23 -5.90 -12.75
CA TYR A 130 13.48 -5.14 -12.76
C TYR A 130 13.93 -4.76 -11.36
N GLU A 131 13.03 -4.52 -10.42
CA GLU A 131 13.37 -4.43 -9.00
C GLU A 131 14.04 -5.73 -8.52
N ALA A 132 13.50 -6.90 -8.85
CA ALA A 132 14.08 -8.19 -8.47
C ALA A 132 15.47 -8.42 -9.11
N ARG A 133 15.66 -8.06 -10.40
CA ARG A 133 16.96 -8.13 -11.07
C ARG A 133 18.00 -7.23 -10.42
N MET A 134 17.60 -6.02 -10.01
CA MET A 134 18.47 -5.08 -9.31
C MET A 134 18.88 -5.65 -7.94
N LYS A 135 17.93 -6.13 -7.13
CA LYS A 135 18.22 -6.77 -5.84
C LYS A 135 19.18 -7.96 -5.99
N LYS A 136 18.99 -8.80 -7.01
CA LYS A 136 19.89 -9.91 -7.34
C LYS A 136 21.31 -9.44 -7.68
N MET A 137 21.43 -8.37 -8.46
CA MET A 137 22.73 -7.78 -8.83
C MET A 137 23.45 -7.16 -7.62
N VAL A 138 22.74 -6.43 -6.76
CA VAL A 138 23.29 -5.83 -5.53
C VAL A 138 23.81 -6.92 -4.60
N LYS A 139 22.99 -7.93 -4.29
CA LYS A 139 23.39 -9.07 -3.45
C LYS A 139 24.65 -9.77 -3.97
N LYS A 140 24.73 -10.03 -5.27
CA LYS A 140 25.92 -10.65 -5.90
C LYS A 140 27.17 -9.76 -5.81
N THR A 141 27.01 -8.45 -5.74
CA THR A 141 28.10 -7.50 -5.60
C THR A 141 28.62 -7.45 -4.16
N GLU A 142 27.70 -7.45 -3.18
CA GLU A 142 28.01 -7.52 -1.74
C GLU A 142 28.74 -8.82 -1.37
N GLU A 143 28.28 -9.97 -1.88
CA GLU A 143 28.93 -11.27 -1.68
C GLU A 143 30.39 -11.28 -2.18
N LYS A 144 30.70 -10.51 -3.23
CA LYS A 144 32.06 -10.41 -3.80
C LYS A 144 32.95 -9.39 -3.07
N LYS A 145 32.37 -8.42 -2.37
CA LYS A 145 33.08 -7.35 -1.64
C LYS A 145 32.38 -7.10 -0.31
N PRO A 146 32.55 -7.98 0.70
CA PRO A 146 31.96 -7.74 2.02
C PRO A 146 32.55 -6.45 2.60
N SER A 147 31.75 -5.40 2.67
CA SER A 147 32.19 -4.12 3.23
C SER A 147 32.40 -4.28 4.75
N LYS A 148 33.33 -3.51 5.33
CA LYS A 148 33.52 -3.48 6.79
C LYS A 148 32.25 -2.88 7.41
N LYS A 149 31.41 -3.73 8.02
CA LYS A 149 30.20 -3.35 8.76
C LYS A 149 30.51 -2.18 9.71
N GLY A 150 29.87 -1.03 9.48
CA GLY A 150 29.89 0.08 10.42
C GLY A 150 29.64 1.46 9.82
N ILE A 151 30.11 1.75 8.60
CA ILE A 151 30.02 3.11 8.01
C ILE A 151 29.62 3.11 6.52
N THR A 152 29.82 2.02 5.78
CA THR A 152 29.66 1.94 4.32
C THR A 152 28.30 1.40 3.81
N GLU A 153 27.27 1.24 4.63
CA GLU A 153 25.87 1.04 4.14
C GLU A 153 25.35 2.28 3.38
N LEU A 154 26.07 3.41 3.45
CA LEU A 154 25.67 4.70 2.90
C LEU A 154 25.88 4.86 1.37
N ASP A 155 26.62 3.93 0.74
CA ASP A 155 26.96 3.94 -0.69
C ASP A 155 26.41 2.70 -1.43
N GLU A 156 25.38 2.03 -0.87
CA GLU A 156 24.67 1.00 -1.63
C GLU A 156 24.13 1.61 -2.94
N PRO A 157 24.26 0.93 -4.08
CA PRO A 157 23.66 1.37 -5.33
C PRO A 157 22.16 1.54 -5.12
N LYS A 158 21.72 2.79 -4.90
CA LYS A 158 20.31 3.09 -4.71
C LYS A 158 19.65 2.92 -6.07
N TYR A 159 18.65 2.03 -6.13
CA TYR A 159 17.80 1.88 -7.30
C TYR A 159 17.30 3.25 -7.73
N ASP A 160 17.67 3.68 -8.94
CA ASP A 160 17.18 4.91 -9.55
C ASP A 160 16.27 4.48 -10.70
N PRO A 161 14.95 4.45 -10.50
CA PRO A 161 14.01 3.95 -11.49
C PRO A 161 14.16 4.65 -12.85
N LYS A 162 14.54 5.94 -12.90
CA LYS A 162 14.68 6.68 -14.16
C LYS A 162 15.94 6.26 -14.91
N GLN A 163 17.07 6.17 -14.22
CA GLN A 163 18.33 5.75 -14.83
C GLN A 163 18.30 4.27 -15.22
N ASP A 164 17.74 3.42 -14.37
CA ASP A 164 17.67 1.99 -14.60
C ASP A 164 16.69 1.63 -15.71
N PHE A 165 15.60 2.40 -15.88
CA PHE A 165 14.67 2.20 -17.00
C PHE A 165 15.37 2.25 -18.36
N GLN A 166 16.36 3.13 -18.54
CA GLN A 166 17.12 3.22 -19.80
C GLN A 166 17.91 1.93 -20.11
N LYS A 167 18.26 1.14 -19.08
CA LYS A 167 19.03 -0.10 -19.22
C LYS A 167 18.15 -1.33 -19.49
N TRP A 168 16.83 -1.21 -19.38
CA TRP A 168 15.93 -2.34 -19.64
C TRP A 168 16.03 -2.77 -21.12
N PRO A 169 15.89 -4.07 -21.44
CA PRO A 169 15.62 -4.54 -22.80
C PRO A 169 14.59 -3.67 -23.54
N GLU A 170 14.87 -3.39 -24.81
CA GLU A 170 14.03 -2.51 -25.64
C GLU A 170 12.56 -2.94 -25.68
N GLN A 171 12.31 -4.26 -25.80
CA GLN A 171 10.97 -4.83 -25.78
C GLN A 171 10.16 -4.43 -24.54
N ASP A 172 10.79 -4.40 -23.37
CA ASP A 172 10.12 -4.08 -22.11
C ASP A 172 9.95 -2.57 -21.91
N ARG A 173 10.95 -1.77 -22.31
CA ARG A 173 10.80 -0.30 -22.32
C ARG A 173 9.64 0.11 -23.22
N LYS A 174 9.62 -0.40 -24.44
CA LYS A 174 8.55 -0.16 -25.41
C LYS A 174 7.22 -0.68 -24.90
N GLY A 175 7.20 -1.88 -24.32
CA GLY A 175 6.00 -2.46 -23.72
C GLY A 175 5.40 -1.58 -22.61
N MET A 176 6.23 -1.01 -21.72
CA MET A 176 5.75 -0.08 -20.69
C MET A 176 5.22 1.22 -21.30
N ILE A 177 5.93 1.82 -22.26
CA ILE A 177 5.51 3.08 -22.91
C ILE A 177 4.18 2.87 -23.65
N ASP A 178 4.09 1.84 -24.50
CA ASP A 178 2.88 1.55 -25.28
C ASP A 178 1.69 1.25 -24.33
N ALA A 179 1.92 0.58 -23.20
CA ALA A 179 0.89 0.30 -22.18
C ALA A 179 0.40 1.58 -21.50
N VAL A 180 1.29 2.53 -21.18
CA VAL A 180 0.95 3.82 -20.60
C VAL A 180 0.15 4.67 -21.58
N GLU A 181 0.58 4.77 -22.84
CA GLU A 181 -0.15 5.46 -23.89
C GLU A 181 -1.55 4.86 -24.08
N TRP A 182 -1.64 3.53 -24.06
CA TRP A 182 -2.92 2.84 -24.13
C TRP A 182 -3.82 3.17 -22.94
N LEU A 183 -3.30 3.18 -21.71
CA LEU A 183 -4.08 3.54 -20.52
C LEU A 183 -4.60 4.99 -20.60
N ILE A 184 -3.77 5.94 -21.01
CA ILE A 184 -4.16 7.35 -21.14
C ILE A 184 -5.27 7.51 -22.19
N LYS A 185 -5.14 6.81 -23.33
CA LYS A 185 -6.09 6.87 -24.45
C LYS A 185 -7.42 6.15 -24.15
N ASN A 186 -7.38 5.04 -23.41
CA ASN A 186 -8.55 4.20 -23.11
C ASN A 186 -9.18 4.54 -21.75
N ARG A 187 -9.11 5.82 -21.36
CA ARG A 187 -10.01 6.37 -20.34
C ARG A 187 -11.43 6.45 -20.91
N THR A 188 -12.38 6.53 -20.00
CA THR A 188 -13.79 6.82 -20.30
C THR A 188 -13.96 8.35 -20.35
N ASN A 189 -14.84 8.94 -19.55
CA ASN A 189 -14.96 10.40 -19.45
C ASN A 189 -13.83 11.02 -18.60
N GLN A 190 -13.67 10.54 -17.36
CA GLN A 190 -12.67 11.04 -16.40
C GLN A 190 -11.69 9.94 -16.02
N ILE A 191 -12.20 8.73 -15.75
CA ILE A 191 -11.44 7.61 -15.19
C ILE A 191 -11.61 6.33 -16.04
N TRP A 192 -11.37 5.14 -15.48
CA TRP A 192 -11.36 3.88 -16.23
C TRP A 192 -12.53 2.96 -15.87
N ARG A 193 -12.83 2.06 -16.80
CA ARG A 193 -13.72 0.93 -16.64
C ARG A 193 -13.38 -0.16 -17.67
N TYR A 194 -13.81 -1.39 -17.43
CA TYR A 194 -13.99 -2.37 -18.51
C TYR A 194 -15.00 -1.84 -19.56
N PRO A 195 -14.70 -1.82 -20.86
CA PRO A 195 -15.64 -1.40 -21.91
C PRO A 195 -17.00 -2.12 -21.81
N PRO A 196 -18.14 -1.53 -22.25
CA PRO A 196 -18.24 -0.32 -23.10
C PRO A 196 -18.64 0.99 -22.40
N GLN A 197 -19.11 1.00 -21.14
CA GLN A 197 -19.64 2.21 -20.50
C GLN A 197 -19.43 2.30 -18.97
N GLY A 198 -19.47 3.52 -18.46
CA GLY A 198 -19.39 3.86 -17.03
C GLY A 198 -17.95 4.10 -16.55
N GLU A 199 -17.82 4.28 -15.23
CA GLU A 199 -16.57 4.66 -14.56
C GLU A 199 -16.47 3.88 -13.24
N ASP A 200 -15.39 3.10 -13.04
CA ASP A 200 -15.24 2.28 -11.83
C ASP A 200 -13.93 2.50 -11.06
N MET A 201 -14.03 2.35 -9.74
CA MET A 201 -12.92 2.60 -8.81
C MET A 201 -11.85 1.50 -8.83
N SER A 202 -12.20 0.26 -9.19
CA SER A 202 -11.25 -0.85 -9.24
C SER A 202 -10.23 -0.68 -10.36
N ASN A 203 -10.69 -0.47 -11.61
CA ASN A 203 -9.79 -0.21 -12.74
C ASN A 203 -9.00 1.07 -12.50
N THR A 204 -9.63 2.08 -11.93
CA THR A 204 -9.00 3.38 -11.68
C THR A 204 -7.85 3.31 -10.68
N GLN A 205 -7.95 2.52 -9.61
CA GLN A 205 -6.80 2.37 -8.70
C GLN A 205 -5.61 1.71 -9.41
N TYR A 206 -5.85 0.69 -10.22
CA TYR A 206 -4.79 -0.06 -10.91
C TYR A 206 -4.14 0.80 -12.00
N ALA A 207 -4.94 1.54 -12.76
CA ALA A 207 -4.43 2.51 -13.73
C ALA A 207 -3.60 3.59 -13.03
N SER A 208 -4.10 4.15 -11.92
CA SER A 208 -3.38 5.18 -11.15
C SER A 208 -2.03 4.67 -10.64
N LEU A 209 -1.98 3.46 -10.08
CA LEU A 209 -0.75 2.83 -9.61
C LEU A 209 0.24 2.59 -10.76
N ALA A 210 -0.23 2.05 -11.88
CA ALA A 210 0.60 1.78 -13.05
C ALA A 210 1.18 3.07 -13.65
N LEU A 211 0.38 4.15 -13.74
CA LEU A 211 0.83 5.45 -14.20
C LEU A 211 1.85 6.09 -13.24
N ALA A 212 1.65 5.94 -11.92
CA ALA A 212 2.62 6.41 -10.93
C ALA A 212 3.97 5.67 -11.04
N VAL A 213 3.93 4.35 -11.24
CA VAL A 213 5.13 3.53 -11.51
C VAL A 213 5.82 4.00 -12.79
N ALA A 214 5.08 4.16 -13.88
CA ALA A 214 5.65 4.65 -15.14
C ALA A 214 6.30 6.04 -14.99
N GLN A 215 5.66 6.95 -14.24
CA GLN A 215 6.20 8.28 -13.98
C GLN A 215 7.44 8.25 -13.10
N LYS A 216 7.56 7.33 -12.14
CA LYS A 216 8.81 7.08 -11.42
C LYS A 216 9.95 6.68 -12.36
N HIS A 217 9.64 5.89 -13.38
CA HIS A 217 10.59 5.52 -14.45
C HIS A 217 10.86 6.62 -15.48
N GLY A 218 10.22 7.78 -15.34
CA GLY A 218 10.40 8.91 -16.26
C GLY A 218 9.55 8.84 -17.52
N VAL A 219 8.59 7.92 -17.61
CA VAL A 219 7.58 7.93 -18.68
C VAL A 219 6.56 9.04 -18.35
N PRO A 220 6.36 10.02 -19.26
CA PRO A 220 5.50 11.17 -18.97
C PRO A 220 4.03 10.77 -18.91
N VAL A 221 3.30 11.34 -17.94
CA VAL A 221 1.84 11.25 -17.82
C VAL A 221 1.29 12.67 -17.72
N PRO A 222 0.32 13.07 -18.56
CA PRO A 222 -0.25 14.42 -18.51
C PRO A 222 -0.94 14.72 -17.17
N ASP A 223 -0.75 15.93 -16.64
CA ASP A 223 -1.38 16.38 -15.39
C ASP A 223 -2.92 16.27 -15.43
N GLU A 224 -3.50 16.47 -16.63
CA GLU A 224 -4.94 16.35 -16.88
C GLU A 224 -5.50 14.97 -16.50
N VAL A 225 -4.70 13.92 -16.59
CA VAL A 225 -5.10 12.58 -16.11
C VAL A 225 -5.36 12.60 -14.61
N TYR A 226 -4.45 13.19 -13.84
CA TYR A 226 -4.54 13.23 -12.38
C TYR A 226 -5.61 14.21 -11.89
N THR A 227 -5.82 15.34 -12.59
CA THR A 227 -6.88 16.28 -12.22
C THR A 227 -8.26 15.65 -12.43
N LYS A 228 -8.46 14.89 -13.51
CA LYS A 228 -9.72 14.17 -13.78
C LYS A 228 -10.01 13.08 -12.74
N ILE A 229 -8.98 12.34 -12.31
CA ILE A 229 -9.11 11.39 -11.20
C ILE A 229 -9.50 12.11 -9.91
N ALA A 230 -8.85 13.23 -9.60
CA ALA A 230 -9.10 13.99 -8.39
C ALA A 230 -10.52 14.59 -8.38
N ASP A 231 -11.00 15.11 -9.51
CA ASP A 231 -12.38 15.57 -9.66
C ASP A 231 -13.38 14.44 -9.43
N TYR A 232 -13.19 13.29 -10.08
CA TYR A 232 -14.07 12.12 -9.86
C TYR A 232 -14.08 11.69 -8.39
N CYS A 233 -12.91 11.47 -7.79
CA CYS A 233 -12.82 10.91 -6.44
C CYS A 233 -13.42 11.86 -5.39
N THR A 234 -13.13 13.16 -5.49
CA THR A 234 -13.63 14.15 -4.53
C THR A 234 -15.13 14.43 -4.72
N ALA A 235 -15.66 14.34 -5.94
CA ALA A 235 -17.08 14.48 -6.21
C ALA A 235 -17.89 13.27 -5.71
N ASN A 236 -17.32 12.07 -5.75
CA ASN A 236 -18.06 10.80 -5.59
C ASN A 236 -17.74 10.04 -4.28
N GLN A 237 -17.05 10.68 -3.33
CA GLN A 237 -16.98 10.20 -1.94
C GLN A 237 -18.32 10.42 -1.23
N GLU A 238 -18.66 9.59 -0.24
CA GLU A 238 -19.79 9.83 0.67
C GLU A 238 -19.79 11.29 1.16
N LYS A 239 -20.99 11.91 1.22
CA LYS A 239 -21.12 13.32 1.60
C LYS A 239 -21.00 13.50 3.11
N ASP A 240 -21.61 12.61 3.87
CA ASP A 240 -21.59 12.55 5.32
C ASP A 240 -21.15 11.16 5.83
N GLY A 241 -20.92 11.07 7.13
CA GLY A 241 -20.43 9.87 7.80
C GLY A 241 -20.19 10.16 9.28
N PRO A 242 -20.10 9.14 10.14
CA PRO A 242 -19.82 9.36 11.56
C PRO A 242 -18.45 10.00 11.75
N GLU A 243 -18.34 10.89 12.74
CA GLU A 243 -17.04 11.40 13.22
C GLU A 243 -16.29 10.23 13.87
N VAL A 244 -15.02 10.06 13.52
CA VAL A 244 -14.14 9.00 14.05
C VAL A 244 -13.07 9.64 14.90
N GLU A 245 -12.59 8.93 15.93
CA GLU A 245 -11.44 9.36 16.70
C GLU A 245 -10.24 9.63 15.78
N TRP A 246 -9.59 10.78 16.00
CA TRP A 246 -8.47 11.18 15.18
C TRP A 246 -7.29 10.23 15.33
N PHE A 247 -6.70 9.87 14.19
CA PHE A 247 -5.37 9.25 14.08
C PHE A 247 -4.61 9.90 12.91
N PRO A 248 -3.27 9.91 12.94
CA PRO A 248 -2.48 10.57 11.92
C PRO A 248 -2.59 9.86 10.56
N VAL A 249 -2.75 10.65 9.50
CA VAL A 249 -2.66 10.19 8.11
C VAL A 249 -1.56 11.00 7.44
N PRO A 250 -0.28 10.62 7.57
CA PRO A 250 0.84 11.51 7.25
C PRO A 250 0.79 12.10 5.84
N LEU A 251 0.40 11.30 4.84
CA LEU A 251 0.29 11.80 3.47
C LEU A 251 -0.88 12.80 3.27
N ALA A 252 -1.93 12.72 4.08
CA ALA A 252 -3.00 13.73 4.09
C ALA A 252 -2.65 14.96 4.94
N ASP A 253 -1.77 14.80 5.93
CA ASP A 253 -1.53 15.80 6.97
C ASP A 253 -0.28 16.64 6.77
N LYS A 254 0.67 16.19 5.94
CA LYS A 254 1.93 16.88 5.65
C LYS A 254 2.16 16.98 4.14
N SER A 255 3.00 17.92 3.72
CA SER A 255 3.48 17.95 2.33
C SER A 255 4.45 16.78 2.06
N ILE A 256 4.51 16.34 0.81
CA ILE A 256 5.46 15.33 0.32
C ILE A 256 6.88 15.79 0.62
N LYS A 257 7.19 17.07 0.39
CA LYS A 257 8.51 17.63 0.71
C LYS A 257 8.86 17.45 2.19
N GLU A 258 7.92 17.68 3.11
CA GLU A 258 8.16 17.45 4.54
C GLU A 258 8.40 15.97 4.85
N LEU A 259 7.65 15.06 4.21
CA LEU A 259 7.80 13.62 4.37
C LEU A 259 9.16 13.14 3.83
N GLU A 260 9.58 13.56 2.64
CA GLU A 260 10.90 13.24 2.06
C GLU A 260 12.05 13.79 2.91
N MET A 261 11.86 14.98 3.51
CA MET A 261 12.86 15.56 4.40
C MET A 261 12.99 14.81 5.74
N SER A 262 12.01 14.00 6.14
CA SER A 262 12.06 13.29 7.43
C SER A 262 13.22 12.28 7.50
N GLU A 263 13.38 11.43 6.49
CA GLU A 263 14.48 10.47 6.43
C GLU A 263 15.83 11.17 6.22
N LYS A 264 15.87 12.24 5.41
CA LYS A 264 17.10 13.02 5.22
C LYS A 264 17.57 13.62 6.55
N ARG A 265 16.68 14.23 7.33
CA ARG A 265 17.01 14.79 8.66
C ARG A 265 17.51 13.71 9.61
N LEU A 266 16.83 12.56 9.65
CA LEU A 266 17.28 11.42 10.44
C LEU A 266 18.72 11.03 10.12
N MET A 267 19.03 10.88 8.83
CA MET A 267 20.36 10.45 8.39
C MET A 267 21.44 11.51 8.64
N GLU A 268 21.10 12.79 8.51
CA GLU A 268 21.99 13.91 8.85
C GLU A 268 22.29 13.95 10.36
N GLU A 269 21.26 13.81 11.20
CA GLU A 269 21.42 13.75 12.65
C GLU A 269 22.20 12.51 13.10
N PHE A 270 21.92 11.36 12.49
CA PHE A 270 22.65 10.12 12.73
C PHE A 270 24.15 10.29 12.44
N ARG A 271 24.50 10.80 11.25
CA ARG A 271 25.90 11.07 10.86
C ARG A 271 26.58 12.06 11.78
N LYS A 272 25.88 13.11 12.21
CA LYS A 272 26.40 14.11 13.14
C LYS A 272 26.74 13.47 14.50
N LYS A 273 25.81 12.72 15.08
CA LYS A 273 26.00 12.05 16.39
C LYS A 273 27.07 10.97 16.35
N MET A 274 27.18 10.21 15.25
CA MET A 274 28.26 9.23 15.07
C MET A 274 29.65 9.91 15.05
N LYS A 275 29.81 11.01 14.31
CA LYS A 275 31.07 11.79 14.29
C LYS A 275 31.41 12.36 15.66
N GLU A 276 30.42 12.87 16.39
CA GLU A 276 30.61 13.36 17.77
C GLU A 276 31.03 12.24 18.73
N SER A 277 30.41 11.06 18.63
CA SER A 277 30.77 9.87 19.40
C SER A 277 32.21 9.41 19.15
N GLU A 278 32.64 9.37 17.89
CA GLU A 278 34.03 9.04 17.52
C GLU A 278 35.02 10.07 18.09
N LYS A 279 34.72 11.37 17.93
CA LYS A 279 35.56 12.46 18.44
C LYS A 279 35.71 12.41 19.96
N LEU A 280 34.64 12.06 20.68
CA LEU A 280 34.59 12.00 22.14
C LEU A 280 34.89 10.60 22.71
N LYS A 281 35.17 9.60 21.86
CA LYS A 281 35.43 8.20 22.24
C LYS A 281 34.31 7.60 23.12
N LEU A 282 33.05 7.92 22.82
CA LEU A 282 31.89 7.51 23.62
C LEU A 282 31.45 6.05 23.41
N GLY A 283 31.96 5.36 22.38
CA GLY A 283 31.60 3.96 22.11
C GLY A 283 30.12 3.73 21.77
N THR A 284 29.44 4.74 21.21
CA THR A 284 28.01 4.66 20.87
C THR A 284 27.70 3.52 19.91
N ASP A 285 26.70 2.69 20.23
CA ASP A 285 26.20 1.67 19.31
C ASP A 285 25.41 2.32 18.16
N PRO A 286 25.85 2.18 16.90
CA PRO A 286 25.16 2.72 15.73
C PRO A 286 23.70 2.25 15.62
N LYS A 287 23.42 0.99 16.00
CA LYS A 287 22.09 0.41 15.84
C LYS A 287 21.10 1.04 16.83
N GLN A 288 21.47 1.11 18.11
CA GLN A 288 20.66 1.79 19.13
C GLN A 288 20.45 3.27 18.81
N LEU A 289 21.51 3.97 18.38
CA LEU A 289 21.40 5.38 18.01
C LEU A 289 20.41 5.60 16.86
N ARG A 290 20.53 4.82 15.77
CA ARG A 290 19.63 4.90 14.61
C ARG A 290 18.18 4.63 15.04
N THR A 291 17.98 3.65 15.92
CA THR A 291 16.66 3.30 16.48
C THR A 291 16.05 4.49 17.23
N SER A 292 16.79 5.09 18.16
CA SER A 292 16.30 6.23 18.93
C SER A 292 15.95 7.46 18.08
N LEU A 293 16.74 7.75 17.04
CA LEU A 293 16.48 8.88 16.14
C LEU A 293 15.26 8.63 15.25
N ALA A 294 15.08 7.39 14.79
CA ALA A 294 13.90 7.01 14.04
C ALA A 294 12.63 7.10 14.87
N GLU A 295 12.63 6.71 16.15
CA GLU A 295 11.49 6.90 17.06
C GLU A 295 11.14 8.39 17.22
N GLN A 296 12.14 9.27 17.32
CA GLN A 296 11.91 10.72 17.42
C GLN A 296 11.31 11.30 16.13
N GLU A 297 11.82 10.91 14.96
CA GLU A 297 11.24 11.35 13.69
C GLU A 297 9.84 10.75 13.46
N GLN A 298 9.59 9.50 13.87
CA GLN A 298 8.25 8.91 13.85
C GLN A 298 7.26 9.71 14.70
N GLN A 299 7.66 10.17 15.89
CA GLN A 299 6.81 11.04 16.71
C GLN A 299 6.47 12.36 16.01
N LYS A 300 7.36 12.90 15.18
CA LYS A 300 7.08 14.09 14.35
C LYS A 300 6.16 13.76 13.16
N LEU A 301 6.31 12.57 12.59
CA LEU A 301 5.48 12.08 11.47
C LEU A 301 4.04 11.80 11.90
N PHE A 302 3.87 11.12 13.02
CA PHE A 302 2.58 10.66 13.54
C PHE A 302 1.99 11.61 14.60
N GLY A 303 2.77 12.57 15.06
CA GLY A 303 2.29 13.69 15.87
C GLY A 303 1.71 14.81 15.01
N GLY A 304 0.87 15.64 15.63
CA GLY A 304 0.28 16.80 14.98
C GLY A 304 -0.96 17.28 15.69
N GLU A 305 -1.55 18.35 15.16
CA GLU A 305 -2.84 18.84 15.60
C GLU A 305 -3.92 17.80 15.28
N LYS A 306 -4.74 17.47 16.28
CA LYS A 306 -5.91 16.60 16.08
C LYS A 306 -6.88 17.28 15.14
N LYS A 307 -7.18 16.65 14.01
CA LYS A 307 -8.16 17.12 13.04
C LYS A 307 -9.44 16.31 13.17
N LYS A 308 -10.58 16.93 12.83
CA LYS A 308 -11.80 16.14 12.61
C LYS A 308 -11.63 15.28 11.37
N MET A 309 -12.10 14.04 11.46
CA MET A 309 -12.19 13.12 10.33
C MET A 309 -13.50 12.34 10.39
N TYR A 310 -14.05 12.07 9.22
CA TYR A 310 -15.37 11.44 9.09
C TYR A 310 -15.25 10.20 8.22
N ALA A 311 -15.88 9.11 8.65
CA ALA A 311 -15.88 7.86 7.88
C ALA A 311 -16.70 8.03 6.58
N ARG A 312 -16.01 8.35 5.48
CA ARG A 312 -16.61 8.58 4.17
C ARG A 312 -15.87 7.80 3.09
N GLY A 313 -16.54 6.81 2.51
CA GLY A 313 -15.96 5.86 1.57
C GLY A 313 -16.40 6.07 0.13
N TRP A 314 -16.12 5.06 -0.69
CA TRP A 314 -16.49 5.01 -2.11
C TRP A 314 -17.17 3.70 -2.45
N CYS A 315 -18.08 3.76 -3.43
CA CYS A 315 -18.66 2.58 -4.08
C CYS A 315 -17.88 2.22 -5.35
N TYR A 316 -18.24 1.09 -5.98
CA TYR A 316 -17.59 0.62 -7.20
C TYR A 316 -17.88 1.53 -8.40
N MET A 317 -19.15 1.92 -8.60
CA MET A 317 -19.59 2.83 -9.65
C MET A 317 -20.61 3.85 -9.13
N TYR A 318 -20.21 5.12 -9.12
CA TYR A 318 -21.12 6.23 -8.78
C TYR A 318 -22.16 6.47 -9.87
N ASN A 319 -21.77 6.45 -11.15
CA ASN A 319 -22.64 6.67 -12.31
C ASN A 319 -23.06 5.34 -12.95
N ASP A 320 -23.52 4.38 -12.15
CA ASP A 320 -23.98 3.09 -12.68
C ASP A 320 -25.30 3.22 -13.44
N PRO A 321 -25.34 3.03 -14.77
CA PRO A 321 -26.58 3.14 -15.55
C PRO A 321 -27.55 2.00 -15.27
N ASP A 322 -27.04 0.84 -14.84
CA ASP A 322 -27.85 -0.37 -14.65
C ASP A 322 -28.45 -0.47 -13.23
N GLY A 323 -28.07 0.43 -12.33
CA GLY A 323 -28.58 0.47 -10.95
C GLY A 323 -28.31 -0.79 -10.13
N MET A 324 -27.26 -1.56 -10.46
CA MET A 324 -26.93 -2.81 -9.79
C MET A 324 -26.44 -2.53 -8.38
N GLU A 325 -27.14 -3.08 -7.39
CA GLU A 325 -26.90 -2.81 -5.97
C GLU A 325 -25.42 -3.00 -5.59
N TRP A 326 -24.80 -4.11 -5.99
CA TRP A 326 -23.41 -4.42 -5.68
C TRP A 326 -22.41 -3.35 -6.17
N ARG A 327 -22.74 -2.63 -7.24
CA ARG A 327 -21.91 -1.55 -7.78
C ARG A 327 -22.00 -0.28 -6.93
N LYS A 328 -23.08 -0.13 -6.16
CA LYS A 328 -23.37 1.01 -5.28
C LYS A 328 -23.00 0.77 -3.83
N ILE A 329 -22.68 -0.47 -3.43
CA ILE A 329 -22.19 -0.75 -2.08
C ILE A 329 -20.90 0.03 -1.85
N ILE A 330 -20.89 0.88 -0.83
CA ILE A 330 -19.65 1.46 -0.31
C ILE A 330 -18.97 0.38 0.51
N ASN A 331 -17.76 -0.02 0.14
CA ASN A 331 -17.07 -1.13 0.78
C ASN A 331 -15.57 -0.88 0.92
N GLY A 332 -14.91 -1.78 1.65
CA GLY A 332 -13.48 -1.70 1.93
C GLY A 332 -12.67 -1.61 0.64
N SER A 333 -12.88 -2.54 -0.29
CA SER A 333 -12.17 -2.60 -1.57
C SER A 333 -12.21 -1.28 -2.36
N MET A 334 -13.39 -0.66 -2.43
CA MET A 334 -13.59 0.56 -3.21
C MET A 334 -13.15 1.80 -2.45
N THR A 335 -13.29 1.80 -1.13
CA THR A 335 -12.78 2.88 -0.29
C THR A 335 -11.26 2.93 -0.34
N THR A 336 -10.59 1.77 -0.26
CA THR A 336 -9.14 1.71 -0.44
C THR A 336 -8.73 2.17 -1.84
N SER A 337 -9.51 1.82 -2.87
CA SER A 337 -9.29 2.29 -4.25
C SER A 337 -9.32 3.82 -4.36
N GLY A 338 -10.32 4.45 -3.71
CA GLY A 338 -10.46 5.91 -3.65
C GLY A 338 -9.29 6.60 -2.97
N VAL A 339 -8.84 6.05 -1.84
CA VAL A 339 -7.66 6.57 -1.15
C VAL A 339 -6.41 6.45 -2.03
N VAL A 340 -6.17 5.29 -2.64
CA VAL A 340 -5.02 5.09 -3.56
C VAL A 340 -5.04 6.12 -4.69
N ALA A 341 -6.18 6.32 -5.34
CA ALA A 341 -6.33 7.27 -6.43
C ALA A 341 -6.02 8.71 -5.97
N CYS A 342 -6.58 9.15 -4.84
CA CYS A 342 -6.30 10.47 -4.26
C CYS A 342 -4.83 10.66 -3.86
N VAL A 343 -4.20 9.62 -3.30
CA VAL A 343 -2.78 9.62 -2.93
C VAL A 343 -1.90 9.80 -4.17
N VAL A 344 -2.18 9.07 -5.25
CA VAL A 344 -1.46 9.21 -6.52
C VAL A 344 -1.65 10.62 -7.09
N CYS A 345 -2.86 11.19 -7.05
CA CYS A 345 -3.10 12.57 -7.48
C CYS A 345 -2.26 13.58 -6.68
N LYS A 346 -2.23 13.45 -5.35
CA LYS A 346 -1.38 14.30 -4.50
C LYS A 346 0.09 14.17 -4.90
N TRP A 347 0.57 12.93 -5.04
CA TRP A 347 1.94 12.65 -5.45
C TRP A 347 2.34 13.27 -6.80
N ALA A 348 1.46 13.16 -7.80
CA ALA A 348 1.77 13.64 -9.14
C ALA A 348 1.60 15.15 -9.32
N LEU A 349 0.76 15.80 -8.51
CA LEU A 349 0.38 17.20 -8.68
C LEU A 349 1.00 18.16 -7.65
N GLU A 350 1.31 17.71 -6.43
CA GLU A 350 1.81 18.61 -5.38
C GLU A 350 3.07 19.37 -5.83
N GLY A 351 3.10 20.67 -5.53
CA GLY A 351 4.16 21.58 -5.97
C GLY A 351 3.93 22.23 -7.33
N LYS A 352 2.95 21.75 -8.11
CA LYS A 352 2.53 22.39 -9.38
C LYS A 352 1.42 23.43 -9.14
N PRO A 353 1.30 24.47 -9.98
CA PRO A 353 0.25 25.50 -9.81
C PRO A 353 -1.18 24.94 -9.76
N VAL A 354 -1.47 23.89 -10.54
CA VAL A 354 -2.80 23.26 -10.58
C VAL A 354 -3.20 22.65 -9.24
N TRP A 355 -2.24 22.21 -8.42
CA TRP A 355 -2.50 21.58 -7.11
C TRP A 355 -3.29 22.45 -6.15
N ASN A 356 -3.12 23.78 -6.22
CA ASN A 356 -3.81 24.72 -5.34
C ASN A 356 -5.34 24.57 -5.39
N GLN A 357 -5.90 24.12 -6.52
CA GLN A 357 -7.34 23.87 -6.68
C GLN A 357 -7.80 22.56 -6.04
N TYR A 358 -6.88 21.62 -5.80
CA TYR A 358 -7.17 20.25 -5.38
C TYR A 358 -6.74 19.95 -3.94
N LYS A 359 -5.78 20.71 -3.41
CA LYS A 359 -5.13 20.44 -2.13
C LYS A 359 -6.11 20.04 -1.03
N ASP A 360 -7.00 20.95 -0.64
CA ASP A 360 -7.86 20.73 0.53
C ASP A 360 -8.86 19.59 0.29
N LYS A 361 -9.42 19.48 -0.92
CA LYS A 361 -10.39 18.43 -1.25
C LYS A 361 -9.75 17.05 -1.31
N VAL A 362 -8.57 16.92 -1.92
CA VAL A 362 -7.85 15.65 -2.03
C VAL A 362 -7.30 15.21 -0.67
N GLU A 363 -6.67 16.10 0.09
CA GLU A 363 -6.17 15.79 1.43
C GLU A 363 -7.30 15.38 2.39
N LYS A 364 -8.44 16.08 2.33
CA LYS A 364 -9.64 15.70 3.08
C LYS A 364 -10.16 14.32 2.67
N SER A 365 -10.21 14.03 1.36
CA SER A 365 -10.69 12.74 0.87
C SER A 365 -9.78 11.59 1.30
N ILE A 366 -8.44 11.76 1.25
CA ILE A 366 -7.48 10.75 1.78
C ILE A 366 -7.76 10.49 3.27
N ARG A 367 -7.88 11.56 4.08
CA ARG A 367 -8.13 11.45 5.53
C ARG A 367 -9.44 10.74 5.84
N ASP A 368 -10.53 11.16 5.19
CA ASP A 368 -11.86 10.60 5.45
C ASP A 368 -12.03 9.17 4.91
N GLY A 369 -11.31 8.82 3.83
CA GLY A 369 -11.21 7.44 3.38
C GLY A 369 -10.49 6.54 4.36
N CYS A 370 -9.38 7.03 4.96
CA CYS A 370 -8.70 6.32 6.05
C CYS A 370 -9.62 6.20 7.29
N ALA A 371 -10.38 7.25 7.62
CA ALA A 371 -11.37 7.22 8.70
C ALA A 371 -12.43 6.14 8.46
N TRP A 372 -12.90 5.99 7.21
CA TRP A 372 -13.85 4.96 6.84
C TRP A 372 -13.25 3.57 7.05
N ILE A 373 -12.01 3.35 6.60
CA ILE A 373 -11.30 2.08 6.81
C ILE A 373 -11.16 1.77 8.30
N ALA A 374 -10.82 2.75 9.14
CA ALA A 374 -10.70 2.56 10.58
C ALA A 374 -12.05 2.24 11.25
N HIS A 375 -13.13 2.90 10.82
CA HIS A 375 -14.47 2.70 11.39
C HIS A 375 -15.07 1.33 11.05
N TYR A 376 -14.87 0.88 9.81
CA TYR A 376 -15.41 -0.38 9.28
C TYR A 376 -14.38 -1.51 9.25
N PHE A 377 -13.24 -1.36 9.93
CA PHE A 377 -12.11 -2.28 9.84
C PHE A 377 -12.50 -3.73 10.14
N ASP A 378 -12.19 -4.66 9.22
CA ASP A 378 -12.42 -6.10 9.40
C ASP A 378 -11.42 -6.90 8.55
N ILE A 379 -10.54 -7.71 9.15
CA ILE A 379 -9.60 -8.54 8.40
C ILE A 379 -10.21 -9.86 7.88
N HIS A 380 -11.41 -10.25 8.32
CA HIS A 380 -12.05 -11.52 8.01
C HIS A 380 -13.02 -11.45 6.81
N ARG A 381 -13.33 -10.25 6.30
CA ARG A 381 -14.16 -10.06 5.10
C ARG A 381 -13.88 -8.71 4.42
N ASN A 382 -14.46 -8.46 3.26
CA ASN A 382 -14.52 -7.11 2.69
C ASN A 382 -15.66 -6.32 3.38
N PRO A 383 -15.36 -5.33 4.24
CA PRO A 383 -16.39 -4.65 5.01
C PRO A 383 -17.31 -3.83 4.09
N SER A 384 -18.59 -3.74 4.46
CA SER A 384 -19.62 -3.04 3.68
C SER A 384 -20.27 -1.96 4.54
N GLY A 385 -20.29 -0.75 4.03
CA GLY A 385 -21.14 0.34 4.50
C GLY A 385 -22.47 0.33 3.76
N LYS A 386 -23.12 1.49 3.75
CA LYS A 386 -24.40 1.69 3.06
C LYS A 386 -24.22 1.77 1.54
N LEU A 387 -25.33 1.66 0.82
CA LEU A 387 -25.39 1.98 -0.60
C LEU A 387 -25.18 3.48 -0.81
N PHE A 388 -24.41 3.84 -1.83
CA PHE A 388 -24.22 5.21 -2.27
C PHE A 388 -25.59 5.91 -2.48
N PRO A 389 -25.83 7.13 -1.95
CA PRO A 389 -24.86 8.13 -1.47
C PRO A 389 -24.27 7.90 -0.07
N GLY A 390 -24.67 6.84 0.63
CA GLY A 390 -24.12 6.46 1.92
C GLY A 390 -24.66 7.30 3.08
N GLY A 391 -23.95 7.27 4.22
CA GLY A 391 -24.28 8.08 5.40
C GLY A 391 -25.76 8.07 5.81
N LYS A 392 -26.38 9.24 6.07
CA LYS A 392 -27.77 9.31 6.57
C LYS A 392 -28.80 8.81 5.56
N ASP A 393 -28.58 9.09 4.28
CA ASP A 393 -29.53 8.82 3.19
C ASP A 393 -29.33 7.44 2.54
N GLY A 394 -28.21 6.78 2.85
CA GLY A 394 -27.85 5.47 2.32
C GLY A 394 -28.65 4.34 2.95
N GLN A 395 -29.05 3.39 2.11
CA GLN A 395 -29.73 2.16 2.52
C GLN A 395 -28.71 1.06 2.84
N ASN A 396 -29.11 0.07 3.64
CA ASN A 396 -28.25 -1.08 3.87
C ASN A 396 -28.23 -1.98 2.62
N PRO A 397 -27.07 -2.56 2.27
CA PRO A 397 -27.02 -3.55 1.21
C PRO A 397 -27.77 -4.83 1.62
N SER A 398 -28.36 -5.52 0.65
CA SER A 398 -29.05 -6.80 0.82
C SER A 398 -28.09 -7.98 1.02
N ARG A 399 -26.80 -7.81 0.66
CA ARG A 399 -25.78 -8.86 0.70
C ARG A 399 -24.42 -8.30 1.12
N PRO A 400 -23.56 -9.13 1.74
CA PRO A 400 -22.19 -8.74 2.04
C PRO A 400 -21.37 -8.56 0.75
N SER A 401 -20.31 -7.74 0.82
CA SER A 401 -19.36 -7.58 -0.28
C SER A 401 -18.48 -8.82 -0.46
N LEU A 402 -18.18 -9.12 -1.73
CA LEU A 402 -17.19 -10.12 -2.14
C LEU A 402 -15.77 -9.54 -2.15
N HIS A 403 -14.80 -10.26 -2.73
CA HIS A 403 -13.43 -9.79 -2.98
C HIS A 403 -12.57 -9.66 -1.72
N HIS A 404 -12.63 -10.65 -0.81
CA HIS A 404 -11.93 -10.56 0.47
C HIS A 404 -10.41 -10.40 0.36
N TYR A 405 -9.69 -11.30 -0.32
CA TYR A 405 -8.23 -11.17 -0.44
C TYR A 405 -7.82 -9.94 -1.25
N TYR A 406 -8.64 -9.53 -2.22
CA TYR A 406 -8.44 -8.26 -2.93
C TYR A 406 -8.51 -7.07 -1.98
N TYR A 407 -9.51 -7.03 -1.09
CA TYR A 407 -9.63 -6.01 -0.05
C TYR A 407 -8.41 -6.01 0.87
N LEU A 408 -7.96 -7.19 1.34
CA LEU A 408 -6.76 -7.26 2.20
C LEU A 408 -5.56 -6.65 1.49
N PHE A 409 -5.28 -7.05 0.24
CA PHE A 409 -4.17 -6.43 -0.49
C PHE A 409 -4.38 -4.92 -0.70
N ALA A 410 -5.61 -4.47 -0.99
CA ALA A 410 -5.91 -3.05 -1.11
C ALA A 410 -5.71 -2.27 0.20
N LEU A 411 -5.98 -2.89 1.36
CA LEU A 411 -5.69 -2.36 2.69
C LEU A 411 -4.18 -2.17 2.90
N GLU A 412 -3.36 -3.14 2.49
CA GLU A 412 -1.91 -3.00 2.48
C GLU A 412 -1.47 -1.81 1.62
N ARG A 413 -2.03 -1.66 0.41
CA ARG A 413 -1.65 -0.53 -0.46
C ARG A 413 -1.93 0.80 0.21
N VAL A 414 -3.10 0.97 0.82
CA VAL A 414 -3.45 2.22 1.48
C VAL A 414 -2.58 2.47 2.70
N GLY A 415 -2.33 1.43 3.52
CA GLY A 415 -1.35 1.52 4.60
C GLY A 415 -0.05 2.09 4.08
N MET A 416 0.55 1.41 3.10
CA MET A 416 1.83 1.78 2.51
C MET A 416 1.86 3.17 1.87
N LEU A 417 0.84 3.50 1.07
CA LEU A 417 0.82 4.72 0.27
C LEU A 417 0.41 5.94 1.08
N ALA A 418 -0.56 5.82 1.98
CA ALA A 418 -0.96 6.91 2.88
C ALA A 418 -0.02 7.07 4.09
N MET A 419 0.94 6.15 4.24
CA MET A 419 1.88 6.06 5.35
C MET A 419 1.18 5.87 6.71
N VAL A 420 0.15 5.03 6.74
CA VAL A 420 -0.66 4.76 7.94
C VAL A 420 -0.25 3.42 8.55
N PRO A 421 0.42 3.36 9.71
CA PRO A 421 0.84 2.09 10.31
C PRO A 421 -0.31 1.35 10.99
N ALA A 422 -1.34 2.09 11.43
CA ALA A 422 -2.56 1.56 12.02
C ALA A 422 -3.76 2.44 11.65
N PHE A 423 -4.90 1.81 11.33
CA PHE A 423 -6.16 2.51 11.10
C PHE A 423 -6.94 2.56 12.41
N GLY A 424 -6.93 3.71 13.08
CA GLY A 424 -7.40 3.81 14.46
C GLY A 424 -6.57 2.90 15.37
N LYS A 425 -7.21 1.92 16.01
CA LYS A 425 -6.55 0.94 16.88
C LYS A 425 -6.01 -0.30 16.14
N HIS A 426 -6.19 -0.38 14.83
CA HIS A 426 -5.94 -1.60 14.07
C HIS A 426 -4.61 -1.59 13.33
N TYR A 427 -3.68 -2.43 13.76
CA TYR A 427 -2.38 -2.65 13.13
C TYR A 427 -2.54 -3.59 11.93
N TRP A 428 -2.98 -3.02 10.81
CA TRP A 428 -3.46 -3.74 9.65
C TRP A 428 -2.53 -4.86 9.17
N TRP A 429 -1.21 -4.63 9.16
CA TRP A 429 -0.27 -5.64 8.68
C TRP A 429 -0.14 -6.81 9.64
N GLU A 430 -0.01 -6.55 10.94
CA GLU A 430 0.12 -7.61 11.95
C GLU A 430 -1.17 -8.43 12.02
N GLU A 431 -2.32 -7.77 12.14
CA GLU A 431 -3.64 -8.41 12.21
C GLU A 431 -3.96 -9.20 10.94
N GLY A 432 -3.74 -8.59 9.76
CA GLY A 432 -3.97 -9.25 8.48
C GLY A 432 -3.02 -10.41 8.21
N THR A 433 -1.74 -10.29 8.61
CA THR A 433 -0.75 -11.36 8.43
C THR A 433 -1.11 -12.57 9.30
N LYS A 434 -1.44 -12.35 10.57
CA LYS A 434 -1.91 -13.41 11.47
C LYS A 434 -3.14 -14.13 10.91
N TYR A 435 -4.10 -13.39 10.38
CA TYR A 435 -5.25 -13.98 9.70
C TYR A 435 -4.84 -14.82 8.49
N ILE A 436 -4.06 -14.26 7.55
CA ILE A 436 -3.65 -14.95 6.33
C ILE A 436 -2.86 -16.23 6.64
N LEU A 437 -1.94 -16.19 7.60
CA LEU A 437 -1.20 -17.37 8.05
C LEU A 437 -2.15 -18.46 8.56
N SER A 438 -3.15 -18.10 9.36
CA SER A 438 -4.16 -19.05 9.87
C SER A 438 -5.07 -19.62 8.77
N ALA A 439 -5.22 -18.93 7.65
CA ALA A 439 -6.11 -19.29 6.56
C ALA A 439 -5.44 -20.08 5.42
N GLN A 440 -4.13 -20.33 5.48
CA GLN A 440 -3.42 -21.07 4.42
C GLN A 440 -3.89 -22.52 4.36
N ARG A 441 -4.24 -23.00 3.16
CA ARG A 441 -4.63 -24.39 2.92
C ARG A 441 -3.40 -25.32 2.99
N PRO A 442 -3.60 -26.64 3.24
CA PRO A 442 -2.50 -27.60 3.27
C PRO A 442 -1.67 -27.66 1.98
N ASP A 443 -2.27 -27.33 0.83
CA ASP A 443 -1.59 -27.28 -0.48
C ASP A 443 -0.79 -25.99 -0.71
N GLY A 444 -0.81 -25.05 0.23
CA GLY A 444 -0.12 -23.76 0.17
C GLY A 444 -0.96 -22.61 -0.39
N SER A 445 -2.16 -22.87 -0.92
CA SER A 445 -3.03 -21.85 -1.52
C SER A 445 -3.89 -21.11 -0.49
N TRP A 446 -4.47 -20.00 -0.94
CA TRP A 446 -5.56 -19.30 -0.27
C TRP A 446 -6.77 -19.18 -1.19
N ASP A 447 -7.95 -19.17 -0.58
CA ASP A 447 -9.24 -19.12 -1.29
C ASP A 447 -10.33 -18.69 -0.32
N ALA A 448 -10.99 -17.58 -0.60
CA ALA A 448 -12.07 -17.04 0.21
C ALA A 448 -13.43 -17.71 -0.08
N GLY A 449 -13.48 -18.75 -0.92
CA GLY A 449 -14.69 -19.51 -1.23
C GLY A 449 -15.78 -18.59 -1.78
N GLY A 450 -16.99 -18.65 -1.22
CA GLY A 450 -18.12 -17.83 -1.64
C GLY A 450 -17.93 -16.31 -1.49
N TYR A 451 -16.89 -15.86 -0.78
CA TYR A 451 -16.55 -14.44 -0.58
C TYR A 451 -15.32 -13.98 -1.38
N GLY A 452 -14.73 -14.87 -2.18
CA GLY A 452 -13.57 -14.58 -3.03
C GLY A 452 -13.92 -13.76 -4.27
N THR A 453 -12.96 -13.63 -5.16
CA THR A 453 -13.18 -13.00 -6.48
C THR A 453 -13.45 -14.06 -7.53
N SER A 454 -12.44 -14.85 -7.89
CA SER A 454 -12.55 -15.77 -9.02
C SER A 454 -11.70 -17.02 -8.83
N GLY A 455 -11.67 -17.50 -7.58
CA GLY A 455 -11.01 -18.72 -7.16
C GLY A 455 -9.61 -18.51 -6.56
N PRO A 456 -8.89 -19.62 -6.30
CA PRO A 456 -7.69 -19.63 -5.47
C PRO A 456 -6.46 -18.94 -6.09
N VAL A 457 -6.39 -18.81 -7.42
CA VAL A 457 -5.24 -18.20 -8.10
C VAL A 457 -5.08 -16.72 -7.72
N PRO A 458 -6.07 -15.83 -7.95
CA PRO A 458 -5.96 -14.44 -7.54
C PRO A 458 -5.90 -14.28 -6.01
N ASP A 459 -6.64 -15.08 -5.24
CA ASP A 459 -6.62 -15.02 -3.78
C ASP A 459 -5.22 -15.33 -3.20
N THR A 460 -4.54 -16.34 -3.76
CA THR A 460 -3.14 -16.66 -3.41
C THR A 460 -2.19 -15.53 -3.80
N CYS A 461 -2.39 -14.89 -4.95
CA CYS A 461 -1.58 -13.74 -5.35
C CYS A 461 -1.71 -12.59 -4.33
N TRP A 462 -2.92 -12.22 -3.97
CA TRP A 462 -3.17 -11.12 -3.04
C TRP A 462 -2.71 -11.43 -1.61
N ALA A 463 -2.81 -12.67 -1.15
CA ALA A 463 -2.24 -13.11 0.13
C ALA A 463 -0.72 -12.91 0.19
N ILE A 464 0.00 -13.33 -0.85
CA ILE A 464 1.46 -13.14 -0.96
C ILE A 464 1.80 -11.64 -0.99
N LEU A 465 1.11 -10.88 -1.84
CA LEU A 465 1.37 -9.44 -2.00
C LEU A 465 1.13 -8.66 -0.71
N PHE A 466 0.09 -9.01 0.05
CA PHE A 466 -0.17 -8.43 1.37
C PHE A 466 0.97 -8.70 2.35
N MET A 467 1.32 -9.99 2.56
CA MET A 467 2.31 -10.37 3.57
C MET A 467 3.69 -9.78 3.26
N LYS A 468 4.05 -9.68 1.98
CA LYS A 468 5.32 -9.11 1.52
C LYS A 468 5.34 -7.58 1.48
N LYS A 469 4.27 -6.90 1.86
CA LYS A 469 4.10 -5.43 1.71
C LYS A 469 4.54 -4.97 0.31
N ALA A 470 3.94 -5.59 -0.72
CA ALA A 470 4.43 -5.50 -2.08
C ALA A 470 4.32 -4.11 -2.72
N THR A 471 3.51 -3.22 -2.13
CA THR A 471 3.28 -1.87 -2.66
C THR A 471 4.50 -0.99 -2.42
N ALA A 472 5.13 -0.54 -3.52
CA ALA A 472 6.24 0.39 -3.45
C ALA A 472 5.76 1.76 -2.92
N PRO A 473 6.42 2.34 -1.90
CA PRO A 473 6.01 3.63 -1.35
C PRO A 473 6.21 4.73 -2.41
N LEU A 474 5.29 5.71 -2.48
CA LEU A 474 5.44 6.88 -3.36
C LEU A 474 6.39 7.93 -2.77
N VAL A 475 6.51 7.95 -1.44
CA VAL A 475 7.42 8.81 -0.69
C VAL A 475 8.44 7.92 0.02
N ASP A 476 9.72 8.11 -0.31
CA ASP A 476 10.80 7.25 0.19
C ASP A 476 11.16 7.63 1.63
N THR A 477 10.73 6.80 2.58
CA THR A 477 11.06 6.90 4.03
C THR A 477 11.28 5.52 4.69
N PRO A 478 12.00 4.56 4.06
CA PRO A 478 12.10 3.17 4.51
C PRO A 478 12.55 3.02 5.96
N GLY A 479 13.47 3.87 6.44
CA GLY A 479 13.95 3.82 7.83
C GLY A 479 12.91 4.19 8.89
N LEU A 480 11.77 4.76 8.49
CA LEU A 480 10.75 5.29 9.40
C LEU A 480 9.40 4.57 9.30
N TYR A 481 9.14 3.89 8.20
CA TYR A 481 7.79 3.40 7.88
C TYR A 481 7.71 1.91 7.49
N THR A 482 8.73 1.35 6.84
CA THR A 482 8.61 0.03 6.18
C THR A 482 9.07 -1.17 7.00
N GLY A 483 9.58 -0.96 8.22
CA GLY A 483 9.78 -2.05 9.18
C GLY A 483 11.11 -2.83 9.08
N GLN A 484 12.18 -2.25 8.53
CA GLN A 484 13.55 -2.71 8.87
C GLN A 484 14.05 -2.20 10.22
N GLY A 485 13.22 -1.41 10.91
CA GLY A 485 13.35 -1.03 12.29
C GLY A 485 12.12 -0.24 12.66
N LEU A 486 11.55 -0.53 13.83
CA LEU A 486 10.53 0.28 14.51
C LEU A 486 9.11 0.11 13.99
N LEU A 487 8.41 -0.85 14.59
CA LEU A 487 7.03 -0.60 14.96
C LEU A 487 7.03 0.43 16.11
N PRO A 488 6.10 1.40 16.12
CA PRO A 488 5.91 2.25 17.28
C PRO A 488 5.64 1.36 18.49
N GLY A 489 6.38 1.59 19.58
CA GLY A 489 6.09 0.96 20.86
C GLY A 489 4.60 1.14 21.17
N ARG A 490 3.92 0.02 21.44
CA ARG A 490 2.55 0.04 21.99
C ARG A 490 2.60 0.92 23.24
N LYS A 491 1.87 2.04 23.23
CA LYS A 491 1.57 2.78 24.46
C LYS A 491 0.18 2.41 24.93
#